data_AF-A0A6N2RDI5-F1
#
_entry.id   AF-A0A6N2RDI5-F1
#
_cell.length_a   1.000
_cell.length_b   1.000
_cell.length_c   1.000
_cell.angle_alpha   90.00
_cell.angle_beta   90.00
_cell.angle_gamma   90.00
#
_symmetry.space_group_name_H-M   'P 1'
#
loop_
_entity.id
_entity.type
_entity.pdbx_description
1 polymer ?
#
loop_
_entity_poly.entity_id
_entity_poly.type
_entity_poly.pdbx_seq_one_letter_code
_entity_poly.pdbx_strand_id
1 'polypeptide(L)'
;MPTTYTHDYFGKKVYQKLPEEMKRVIRENGELYRIGLHGPDILFYYMVSKNPITQFGINMHKEKGRAFFEQGMETVRRTGDKALLSYLLGFGCHYLLDSYCHPYVDEMADAGVISHTLLEKEYDRFLMEESGKNPYIYRPSDCIVPRYQWAREIHKVLPTVKTINIYISMKMMKILTNLMVCNDGEKRRNRIQKLFKLTGSESAMSLLEHFMKKEPVPGSSIPVARLNTLFWEAVEEVPEELSELYSLSKEKKKLSDRWDRTYNG
;
A
#
# COMPACT_ATOMS: atom_id res chain seq x y z
N MET A 1 5.69 3.09 -7.24
CA MET A 1 5.20 1.68 -7.33
C MET A 1 5.06 1.25 -5.90
N PRO A 2 3.85 0.97 -5.41
CA PRO A 2 3.60 1.19 -4.00
C PRO A 2 4.40 0.22 -3.15
N THR A 3 4.94 0.79 -2.07
CA THR A 3 5.79 0.16 -1.07
C THR A 3 5.05 -0.94 -0.31
N THR A 4 4.95 -2.09 -0.96
CA THR A 4 4.12 -3.20 -0.49
C THR A 4 4.58 -3.67 0.89
N TYR A 5 5.90 -3.64 1.18
CA TYR A 5 6.38 -4.03 2.51
C TYR A 5 6.17 -2.96 3.56
N THR A 6 6.45 -1.70 3.22
CA THR A 6 6.33 -0.55 4.12
C THR A 6 4.92 -0.47 4.70
N HIS A 7 3.88 -0.60 3.88
CA HIS A 7 2.50 -0.56 4.37
C HIS A 7 2.13 -1.75 5.27
N ASP A 8 2.54 -2.97 4.91
CA ASP A 8 2.30 -4.15 5.76
C ASP A 8 3.05 -4.03 7.10
N TYR A 9 4.26 -3.49 7.08
CA TYR A 9 5.06 -3.24 8.27
C TYR A 9 4.43 -2.13 9.14
N PHE A 10 4.02 -1.02 8.53
CA PHE A 10 3.32 0.09 9.19
C PHE A 10 2.05 -0.38 9.90
N GLY A 11 1.17 -1.06 9.18
CA GLY A 11 -0.08 -1.57 9.75
C GLY A 11 0.15 -2.50 10.94
N LYS A 12 1.22 -3.32 10.92
CA LYS A 12 1.59 -4.15 12.07
C LYS A 12 2.03 -3.34 13.27
N LYS A 13 2.77 -2.23 13.07
CA LYS A 13 3.19 -1.33 14.16
C LYS A 13 2.00 -0.55 14.74
N VAL A 14 1.14 0.00 13.88
CA VAL A 14 -0.10 0.67 14.31
C VAL A 14 -0.98 -0.32 15.08
N TYR A 15 -1.21 -1.53 14.56
CA TYR A 15 -2.01 -2.56 15.22
C TYR A 15 -1.59 -2.82 16.66
N GLN A 16 -0.28 -2.79 16.97
CA GLN A 16 0.22 -3.01 18.34
C GLN A 16 -0.21 -1.93 19.32
N LYS A 17 -0.45 -0.70 18.83
CA LYS A 17 -0.84 0.46 19.63
C LYS A 17 -2.36 0.66 19.72
N LEU A 18 -3.16 -0.04 18.90
CA LEU A 18 -4.61 0.11 18.90
C LEU A 18 -5.28 -0.39 20.19
N PRO A 19 -6.47 0.15 20.55
CA PRO A 19 -7.32 -0.39 21.60
C PRO A 19 -7.70 -1.86 21.36
N GLU A 20 -7.93 -2.63 22.43
CA GLU A 20 -8.17 -4.09 22.33
C GLU A 20 -9.43 -4.43 21.53
N GLU A 21 -10.46 -3.58 21.57
CA GLU A 21 -11.67 -3.79 20.77
C GLU A 21 -11.37 -3.81 19.26
N MET A 22 -10.56 -2.85 18.79
CA MET A 22 -10.14 -2.77 17.39
C MET A 22 -9.22 -3.94 17.03
N LYS A 23 -8.28 -4.28 17.93
CA LYS A 23 -7.39 -5.44 17.75
C LYS A 23 -8.19 -6.73 17.55
N ARG A 24 -9.26 -6.93 18.31
CA ARG A 24 -10.14 -8.10 18.16
C ARG A 24 -10.81 -8.15 16.79
N VAL A 25 -11.39 -7.04 16.33
CA VAL A 25 -12.02 -6.95 14.99
C VAL A 25 -11.01 -7.30 13.90
N ILE A 26 -9.81 -6.72 13.99
CA ILE A 26 -8.73 -6.96 13.02
C ILE A 26 -8.25 -8.41 13.07
N ARG A 27 -8.08 -9.01 14.26
CA ARG A 27 -7.61 -10.39 14.42
C ARG A 27 -8.60 -11.39 13.82
N GLU A 28 -9.90 -11.15 13.97
CA GLU A 28 -10.98 -11.96 13.37
C GLU A 28 -10.99 -11.86 11.83
N ASN A 29 -10.49 -10.76 11.25
CA ASN A 29 -10.58 -10.45 9.81
C ASN A 29 -9.22 -10.07 9.20
N GLY A 30 -8.13 -10.65 9.70
CA GLY A 30 -6.77 -10.17 9.44
C GLY A 30 -6.34 -10.17 7.98
N GLU A 31 -6.86 -11.11 7.17
CA GLU A 31 -6.62 -11.12 5.71
C GLU A 31 -7.14 -9.83 5.05
N LEU A 32 -8.33 -9.36 5.43
CA LEU A 32 -8.92 -8.12 4.89
C LEU A 32 -8.23 -6.86 5.41
N TYR A 33 -7.82 -6.84 6.69
CA TYR A 33 -6.99 -5.74 7.20
C TYR A 33 -5.71 -5.60 6.35
N ARG A 34 -5.00 -6.70 6.13
CA ARG A 34 -3.75 -6.70 5.35
C ARG A 34 -3.96 -6.37 3.88
N ILE A 35 -5.08 -6.76 3.26
CA ILE A 35 -5.44 -6.28 1.93
C ILE A 35 -5.71 -4.77 1.94
N GLY A 36 -6.43 -4.29 2.96
CA GLY A 36 -6.71 -2.88 3.16
C GLY A 36 -5.46 -2.01 3.34
N LEU A 37 -4.37 -2.55 3.90
CA LEU A 37 -3.08 -1.84 4.02
C LEU A 37 -2.48 -1.43 2.66
N HIS A 38 -3.01 -1.92 1.54
CA HIS A 38 -2.60 -1.48 0.20
C HIS A 38 -3.60 -0.51 -0.44
N GLY A 39 -4.64 -0.09 0.30
CA GLY A 39 -5.64 0.87 -0.16
C GLY A 39 -6.10 0.64 -1.61
N PRO A 40 -6.09 1.68 -2.47
CA PRO A 40 -6.49 1.55 -3.87
C PRO A 40 -5.36 1.01 -4.76
N ASP A 41 -4.14 0.83 -4.26
CA ASP A 41 -2.98 0.36 -5.02
C ASP A 41 -3.15 -1.02 -5.60
N ILE A 42 -3.96 -1.87 -4.95
CA ILE A 42 -4.31 -3.18 -5.48
C ILE A 42 -4.79 -3.05 -6.94
N LEU A 43 -5.50 -1.96 -7.27
CA LEU A 43 -6.07 -1.70 -8.59
C LEU A 43 -5.03 -1.36 -9.65
N PHE A 44 -3.82 -0.92 -9.28
CA PHE A 44 -2.74 -0.68 -10.25
C PHE A 44 -2.29 -1.94 -10.97
N TYR A 45 -2.50 -3.10 -10.34
CA TYR A 45 -2.12 -4.40 -10.90
C TYR A 45 -3.21 -5.02 -11.76
N TYR A 46 -4.37 -4.36 -11.94
CA TYR A 46 -5.37 -4.84 -12.89
C TYR A 46 -4.85 -4.65 -14.31
N MET A 47 -4.53 -5.75 -15.01
CA MET A 47 -4.05 -5.80 -16.40
C MET A 47 -2.94 -4.76 -16.70
N VAL A 48 -1.70 -5.21 -16.91
CA VAL A 48 -0.45 -4.39 -17.00
C VAL A 48 -0.41 -3.31 -18.13
N SER A 49 -1.53 -3.03 -18.80
CA SER A 49 -1.75 -1.94 -19.74
C SER A 49 -2.66 -0.86 -19.15
N LYS A 50 -2.54 0.40 -19.61
CA LYS A 50 -3.46 1.49 -19.25
C LYS A 50 -4.92 1.04 -19.42
N ASN A 51 -5.70 1.15 -18.35
CA ASN A 51 -7.10 0.76 -18.34
C ASN A 51 -7.89 1.55 -17.28
N PRO A 52 -9.23 1.54 -17.34
CA PRO A 52 -10.08 2.33 -16.45
C PRO A 52 -9.92 1.99 -14.96
N ILE A 53 -9.55 0.75 -14.61
CA ILE A 53 -9.40 0.30 -13.21
C ILE A 53 -8.12 0.87 -12.61
N THR A 54 -7.01 0.80 -13.35
CA THR A 54 -5.76 1.45 -12.95
C THR A 54 -5.96 2.95 -12.81
N GLN A 55 -6.65 3.59 -13.76
CA GLN A 55 -6.92 5.04 -13.70
C GLN A 55 -7.81 5.41 -12.52
N PHE A 56 -8.79 4.57 -12.18
CA PHE A 56 -9.63 4.77 -11.00
C PHE A 56 -8.80 4.76 -9.71
N GLY A 57 -7.88 3.80 -9.54
CA GLY A 57 -6.95 3.81 -8.41
C GLY A 57 -6.07 5.08 -8.35
N ILE A 58 -5.60 5.56 -9.52
CA ILE A 58 -4.77 6.78 -9.60
C ILE A 58 -5.58 8.01 -9.20
N ASN A 59 -6.85 8.07 -9.62
CA ASN A 59 -7.72 9.20 -9.31
C ASN A 59 -8.08 9.24 -7.81
N MET A 60 -8.29 8.08 -7.18
CA MET A 60 -8.53 8.01 -5.72
C MET A 60 -7.43 8.68 -4.90
N HIS A 61 -6.16 8.59 -5.33
CA HIS A 61 -5.05 9.25 -4.64
C HIS A 61 -5.15 10.79 -4.64
N LYS A 62 -5.88 11.36 -5.59
CA LYS A 62 -6.11 12.82 -5.74
C LYS A 62 -7.36 13.29 -5.00
N GLU A 63 -8.16 12.36 -4.49
CA GLU A 63 -9.40 12.67 -3.77
C GLU A 63 -9.14 12.76 -2.27
N LYS A 64 -10.02 13.51 -1.58
CA LYS A 64 -9.98 13.59 -0.12
C LYS A 64 -10.51 12.29 0.50
N GLY A 65 -9.88 11.81 1.56
CA GLY A 65 -10.26 10.56 2.22
C GLY A 65 -11.67 10.59 2.85
N ARG A 66 -12.08 11.75 3.40
CA ARG A 66 -13.30 11.90 4.22
C ARG A 66 -14.53 11.23 3.62
N ALA A 67 -14.88 11.57 2.37
CA ALA A 67 -16.11 11.09 1.75
C ALA A 67 -16.12 9.55 1.60
N PHE A 68 -14.99 8.98 1.18
CA PHE A 68 -14.82 7.53 1.03
C PHE A 68 -14.99 6.81 2.38
N PHE A 69 -14.31 7.30 3.42
CA PHE A 69 -14.33 6.67 4.74
C PHE A 69 -15.66 6.85 5.46
N GLU A 70 -16.30 8.03 5.38
CA GLU A 70 -17.63 8.27 5.95
C GLU A 70 -18.67 7.34 5.33
N GLN A 71 -18.68 7.18 4.01
CA GLN A 71 -19.59 6.27 3.31
C GLN A 71 -19.32 4.80 3.68
N GLY A 72 -18.05 4.40 3.76
CA GLY A 72 -17.65 3.06 4.18
C GLY A 72 -18.09 2.74 5.60
N MET A 73 -17.81 3.63 6.55
CA MET A 73 -18.18 3.46 7.95
C MET A 73 -19.69 3.54 8.18
N GLU A 74 -20.43 4.33 7.40
CA GLU A 74 -21.89 4.28 7.39
C GLU A 74 -22.41 2.90 6.98
N THR A 75 -21.81 2.30 5.95
CA THR A 75 -22.17 0.95 5.51
C THR A 75 -21.93 -0.05 6.64
N VAL A 76 -20.76 -0.01 7.28
CA VAL A 76 -20.44 -0.87 8.44
C VAL A 76 -21.42 -0.66 9.58
N ARG A 77 -21.73 0.58 9.95
CA ARG A 77 -22.65 0.90 11.05
C ARG A 77 -24.06 0.36 10.80
N ARG A 78 -24.53 0.41 9.55
CA ARG A 78 -25.85 -0.11 9.16
C ARG A 78 -25.92 -1.63 9.14
N THR A 79 -24.84 -2.30 8.74
CA THR A 79 -24.84 -3.76 8.51
C THR A 79 -24.19 -4.57 9.63
N GLY A 80 -23.42 -3.94 10.51
CA GLY A 80 -22.59 -4.64 11.51
C GLY A 80 -21.41 -5.40 10.91
N ASP A 81 -21.02 -5.09 9.67
CA ASP A 81 -20.05 -5.87 8.90
C ASP A 81 -18.62 -5.66 9.38
N LYS A 82 -18.16 -6.55 10.26
CA LYS A 82 -16.80 -6.54 10.82
C LYS A 82 -15.72 -6.83 9.78
N ALA A 83 -16.04 -7.56 8.71
CA ALA A 83 -15.09 -7.87 7.65
C ALA A 83 -14.76 -6.60 6.87
N LEU A 84 -15.80 -5.87 6.46
CA LEU A 84 -15.65 -4.57 5.82
C LEU A 84 -14.99 -3.54 6.75
N LEU A 85 -15.34 -3.53 8.05
CA LEU A 85 -14.68 -2.67 9.03
C LEU A 85 -13.18 -2.92 9.08
N SER A 86 -12.76 -4.18 9.15
CA SER A 86 -11.35 -4.54 9.18
C SER A 86 -10.61 -4.11 7.90
N TYR A 87 -11.25 -4.24 6.73
CA TYR A 87 -10.69 -3.73 5.47
C TYR A 87 -10.52 -2.22 5.51
N LEU A 88 -11.53 -1.47 5.95
CA LEU A 88 -11.50 -0.01 6.03
C LEU A 88 -10.48 0.50 7.05
N LEU A 89 -10.24 -0.22 8.15
CA LEU A 89 -9.17 0.11 9.10
C LEU A 89 -7.78 -0.08 8.47
N GLY A 90 -7.59 -1.12 7.68
CA GLY A 90 -6.35 -1.29 6.89
C GLY A 90 -6.19 -0.17 5.87
N PHE A 91 -7.28 0.16 5.17
CA PHE A 91 -7.32 1.25 4.21
C PHE A 91 -6.95 2.59 4.88
N GLY A 92 -7.52 2.87 6.04
CA GLY A 92 -7.20 4.04 6.84
C GLY A 92 -5.69 4.15 7.11
N CYS A 93 -5.03 3.06 7.51
CA CYS A 93 -3.58 3.07 7.71
C CYS A 93 -2.80 3.40 6.43
N HIS A 94 -3.21 2.89 5.27
CA HIS A 94 -2.58 3.21 3.99
C HIS A 94 -2.73 4.70 3.66
N TYR A 95 -3.97 5.20 3.66
CA TYR A 95 -4.27 6.60 3.37
C TYR A 95 -3.51 7.56 4.29
N LEU A 96 -3.48 7.28 5.59
CA LEU A 96 -2.81 8.14 6.56
C LEU A 96 -1.30 8.13 6.35
N LEU A 97 -0.68 6.96 6.13
CA LEU A 97 0.76 6.87 5.91
C LEU A 97 1.19 7.63 4.65
N ASP A 98 0.46 7.44 3.54
CA ASP A 98 0.72 8.18 2.30
C ASP A 98 0.63 9.68 2.54
N SER A 99 -0.45 10.12 3.19
CA SER A 99 -0.66 11.54 3.51
C SER A 99 0.43 12.13 4.42
N TYR A 100 1.10 11.31 5.24
CA TYR A 100 2.27 11.73 6.04
C TYR A 100 3.56 11.80 5.21
N CYS A 101 3.76 10.85 4.28
CA CYS A 101 5.06 10.62 3.66
C CYS A 101 5.19 11.26 2.27
N HIS A 102 4.13 11.26 1.47
CA HIS A 102 4.15 11.72 0.09
C HIS A 102 4.57 13.18 -0.09
N PRO A 103 4.21 14.15 0.78
CA PRO A 103 4.76 15.51 0.66
C PRO A 103 6.28 15.53 0.57
N TYR A 104 6.95 14.68 1.36
CA TYR A 104 8.41 14.57 1.35
C TYR A 104 8.93 13.75 0.17
N VAL A 105 8.26 12.65 -0.17
CA VAL A 105 8.65 11.82 -1.33
C VAL A 105 8.58 12.64 -2.62
N ASP A 106 7.52 13.42 -2.79
CA ASP A 106 7.31 14.28 -3.95
C ASP A 106 8.31 15.45 -3.95
N GLU A 107 8.59 16.08 -2.79
CA GLU A 107 9.64 17.10 -2.67
C GLU A 107 11.00 16.58 -3.16
N MET A 108 11.40 15.37 -2.75
CA MET A 108 12.68 14.77 -3.17
C MET A 108 12.71 14.43 -4.66
N ALA A 109 11.58 14.01 -5.22
CA ALA A 109 11.43 13.72 -6.63
C ALA A 109 11.51 15.00 -7.48
N ASP A 110 10.79 16.05 -7.09
CA ASP A 110 10.75 17.34 -7.76
C ASP A 110 12.09 18.07 -7.71
N ALA A 111 12.82 17.93 -6.59
CA ALA A 111 14.18 18.45 -6.45
C ALA A 111 15.23 17.63 -7.23
N GLY A 112 14.85 16.50 -7.85
CA GLY A 112 15.76 15.63 -8.59
C GLY A 112 16.79 14.90 -7.73
N VAL A 113 16.59 14.84 -6.41
CA VAL A 113 17.51 14.19 -5.45
C VAL A 113 17.43 12.67 -5.62
N ILE A 114 16.22 12.14 -5.67
CA ILE A 114 15.92 10.73 -5.84
C ILE A 114 14.51 10.61 -6.42
N SER A 115 14.30 9.75 -7.42
CA SER A 115 12.97 9.62 -8.00
C SER A 115 11.98 9.02 -6.98
N HIS A 116 10.71 9.41 -7.07
CA HIS A 116 9.63 8.93 -6.20
C HIS A 116 9.66 7.41 -6.05
N THR A 117 9.64 6.67 -7.16
CA THR A 117 9.65 5.19 -7.15
C THR A 117 10.96 4.61 -6.60
N LEU A 118 12.09 5.30 -6.75
CA LEU A 118 13.36 4.83 -6.20
C LEU A 118 13.41 5.02 -4.68
N LEU A 119 12.94 6.15 -4.16
CA LEU A 119 12.88 6.41 -2.72
C LEU A 119 11.95 5.41 -2.02
N GLU A 120 10.74 5.22 -2.54
CA GLU A 120 9.80 4.19 -2.10
C GLU A 120 10.47 2.80 -2.02
N LYS A 121 11.14 2.37 -3.10
CA LYS A 121 11.79 1.06 -3.17
C LYS A 121 12.97 0.93 -2.20
N GLU A 122 13.80 1.96 -2.07
CA GLU A 122 14.91 1.96 -1.11
C GLU A 122 14.40 1.95 0.33
N TYR A 123 13.24 2.55 0.58
CA TYR A 123 12.60 2.50 1.90
C TYR A 123 12.04 1.11 2.24
N ASP A 124 11.39 0.43 1.28
CA ASP A 124 11.03 -0.98 1.41
C ASP A 124 12.25 -1.85 1.74
N ARG A 125 13.37 -1.64 1.02
CA ARG A 125 14.64 -2.36 1.26
C ARG A 125 15.17 -2.11 2.67
N PHE A 126 15.23 -0.85 3.08
CA PHE A 126 15.68 -0.44 4.42
C PHE A 126 14.85 -1.11 5.51
N LEU A 127 13.51 -1.04 5.44
CA LEU A 127 12.65 -1.68 6.43
C LEU A 127 12.78 -3.20 6.45
N MET A 128 12.98 -3.84 5.29
CA MET A 128 13.25 -5.28 5.22
C MET A 128 14.52 -5.64 5.99
N GLU A 129 15.61 -4.90 5.78
CA GLU A 129 16.88 -5.11 6.50
C GLU A 129 16.73 -4.90 8.01
N GLU A 130 16.14 -3.79 8.42
CA GLU A 130 15.89 -3.44 9.84
C GLU A 130 15.06 -4.50 10.57
N SER A 131 14.18 -5.20 9.85
CA SER A 131 13.33 -6.25 10.39
C SER A 131 13.90 -7.67 10.20
N GLY A 132 15.18 -7.79 9.82
CA GLY A 132 15.89 -9.05 9.63
C GLY A 132 15.42 -9.87 8.43
N LYS A 133 14.81 -9.22 7.43
CA LYS A 133 14.43 -9.83 6.16
C LYS A 133 15.51 -9.58 5.13
N ASN A 134 15.70 -10.53 4.23
CA ASN A 134 16.58 -10.36 3.09
C ASN A 134 15.77 -9.72 1.95
N PRO A 135 16.06 -8.45 1.58
CA PRO A 135 15.26 -7.73 0.59
C PRO A 135 15.30 -8.35 -0.81
N TYR A 136 16.29 -9.20 -1.06
CA TYR A 136 16.51 -9.85 -2.33
C TYR A 136 15.60 -11.05 -2.59
N ILE A 137 15.17 -11.73 -1.53
CA ILE A 137 14.39 -12.97 -1.62
C ILE A 137 13.02 -12.85 -0.93
N TYR A 138 12.80 -11.79 -0.16
CA TYR A 138 11.53 -11.56 0.52
C TYR A 138 10.42 -11.25 -0.49
N ARG A 139 9.22 -11.79 -0.22
CA ARG A 139 8.04 -11.62 -1.06
C ARG A 139 7.12 -10.60 -0.41
N PRO A 140 7.07 -9.36 -0.91
CA PRO A 140 6.38 -8.28 -0.19
C PRO A 140 4.86 -8.47 -0.16
N SER A 141 4.26 -9.12 -1.17
CA SER A 141 2.82 -9.39 -1.25
C SER A 141 2.40 -10.74 -0.66
N ASP A 142 3.25 -11.41 0.13
CA ASP A 142 2.86 -12.64 0.82
C ASP A 142 1.69 -12.41 1.78
N CYS A 143 1.50 -11.17 2.22
CA CYS A 143 0.34 -10.69 2.98
C CYS A 143 -1.00 -10.81 2.25
N ILE A 144 -0.99 -10.71 0.92
CA ILE A 144 -2.20 -10.71 0.10
C ILE A 144 -2.64 -12.15 -0.15
N VAL A 145 -3.86 -12.46 0.28
CA VAL A 145 -4.55 -13.73 0.01
C VAL A 145 -5.73 -13.46 -0.91
N PRO A 146 -5.58 -13.61 -2.24
CA PRO A 146 -6.66 -13.32 -3.19
C PRO A 146 -7.79 -14.33 -3.02
N ARG A 147 -8.93 -13.89 -2.47
CA ARG A 147 -10.17 -14.68 -2.43
C ARG A 147 -11.30 -13.89 -3.08
N TYR A 148 -12.17 -14.59 -3.80
CA TYR A 148 -13.34 -13.96 -4.41
C TYR A 148 -14.29 -13.37 -3.35
N GLN A 149 -14.39 -14.01 -2.18
CA GLN A 149 -15.15 -13.47 -1.05
C GLN A 149 -14.61 -12.10 -0.57
N TRP A 150 -13.29 -11.91 -0.50
CA TRP A 150 -12.69 -10.63 -0.14
C TRP A 150 -12.92 -9.57 -1.20
N ALA A 151 -12.87 -9.94 -2.47
CA ALA A 151 -13.25 -9.04 -3.55
C ALA A 151 -14.71 -8.57 -3.44
N ARG A 152 -15.63 -9.42 -2.95
CA ARG A 152 -17.03 -9.03 -2.70
C ARG A 152 -17.15 -8.05 -1.54
N GLU A 153 -16.34 -8.23 -0.50
CA GLU A 153 -16.27 -7.30 0.64
C GLU A 153 -15.77 -5.93 0.19
N ILE A 154 -14.66 -5.89 -0.54
CA ILE A 154 -14.07 -4.65 -1.07
C ILE A 154 -15.03 -3.93 -2.04
N HIS A 155 -15.75 -4.68 -2.86
CA HIS A 155 -16.73 -4.12 -3.81
C HIS A 155 -17.83 -3.29 -3.13
N LYS A 156 -18.15 -3.54 -1.85
CA LYS A 156 -19.16 -2.77 -1.10
C LYS A 156 -18.79 -1.28 -0.99
N VAL A 157 -17.51 -0.96 -0.98
CA VAL A 157 -17.00 0.42 -0.90
C VAL A 157 -16.33 0.92 -2.18
N LEU A 158 -16.10 0.02 -3.14
CA LEU A 158 -15.64 0.35 -4.50
C LEU A 158 -16.64 -0.17 -5.56
N PRO A 159 -17.90 0.29 -5.55
CA PRO A 159 -18.96 -0.29 -6.38
C PRO A 159 -18.77 -0.07 -7.88
N THR A 160 -17.97 0.92 -8.27
CA THR A 160 -17.61 1.21 -9.68
C THR A 160 -16.69 0.15 -10.27
N VAL A 161 -15.96 -0.60 -9.44
CA VAL A 161 -15.05 -1.67 -9.86
C VAL A 161 -15.74 -3.02 -9.66
N LYS A 162 -15.92 -3.78 -10.74
CA LYS A 162 -16.52 -5.13 -10.67
C LYS A 162 -15.73 -6.02 -9.72
N THR A 163 -16.43 -6.84 -8.93
CA THR A 163 -15.82 -7.83 -8.00
C THR A 163 -14.74 -8.68 -8.68
N ILE A 164 -15.00 -9.17 -9.89
CA ILE A 164 -14.03 -9.99 -10.63
C ILE A 164 -12.74 -9.21 -10.94
N ASN A 165 -12.83 -7.90 -11.19
CA ASN A 165 -11.68 -7.07 -11.46
C ASN A 165 -10.84 -6.89 -10.19
N ILE A 166 -11.47 -6.62 -9.04
CA ILE A 166 -10.78 -6.56 -7.73
C ILE A 166 -10.07 -7.89 -7.44
N TYR A 167 -10.72 -9.02 -7.70
CA TYR A 167 -10.11 -10.33 -7.52
C TYR A 167 -8.88 -10.53 -8.43
N ILE A 168 -8.99 -10.17 -9.71
CA ILE A 168 -7.87 -10.22 -10.66
C ILE A 168 -6.74 -9.31 -10.21
N SER A 169 -7.03 -8.08 -9.78
CA SER A 169 -6.08 -7.12 -9.24
C SER A 169 -5.22 -7.72 -8.11
N MET A 170 -5.86 -8.33 -7.11
CA MET A 170 -5.14 -8.98 -6.00
C MET A 170 -4.26 -10.14 -6.48
N LYS A 171 -4.76 -10.97 -7.42
CA LYS A 171 -3.94 -12.06 -7.99
C LYS A 171 -2.74 -11.53 -8.75
N MET A 172 -2.93 -10.50 -9.56
CA MET A 172 -1.88 -9.90 -10.37
C MET A 172 -0.85 -9.19 -9.50
N MET A 173 -1.27 -8.49 -8.45
CA MET A 173 -0.35 -7.93 -7.46
C MET A 173 0.58 -9.00 -6.89
N LYS A 174 0.01 -10.15 -6.47
CA LYS A 174 0.79 -11.27 -5.95
C LYS A 174 1.74 -11.86 -6.99
N ILE A 175 1.29 -12.03 -8.23
CA ILE A 175 2.12 -12.59 -9.32
C ILE A 175 3.26 -11.63 -9.66
N LEU A 176 2.95 -10.37 -9.93
CA LEU A 176 3.90 -9.38 -10.42
C LEU A 176 4.98 -9.08 -9.38
N THR A 177 4.59 -8.80 -8.14
CA THR A 177 5.58 -8.55 -7.06
C THR A 177 6.48 -9.77 -6.82
N ASN A 178 5.97 -10.99 -6.90
CA ASN A 178 6.78 -12.20 -6.75
C ASN A 178 7.74 -12.45 -7.93
N LEU A 179 7.36 -12.02 -9.15
CA LEU A 179 8.26 -12.08 -10.31
C LEU A 179 9.47 -11.15 -10.14
N MET A 180 9.29 -10.04 -9.42
CA MET A 180 10.34 -9.04 -9.15
C MET A 180 11.32 -9.43 -8.04
N VAL A 181 11.09 -10.54 -7.34
CA VAL A 181 12.01 -11.05 -6.32
C VAL A 181 13.16 -11.81 -6.98
N CYS A 182 14.37 -11.73 -6.44
CA CYS A 182 15.56 -12.41 -6.97
C CYS A 182 15.83 -13.77 -6.30
N ASN A 183 14.78 -14.56 -6.04
CA ASN A 183 14.89 -15.86 -5.37
C ASN A 183 15.53 -16.99 -6.23
N ASP A 184 15.86 -16.70 -7.49
CA ASP A 184 16.42 -17.67 -8.45
C ASP A 184 17.91 -17.44 -8.76
N GLY A 185 18.62 -16.69 -7.89
CA GLY A 185 20.03 -16.36 -8.09
C GLY A 185 20.24 -15.45 -9.31
N GLU A 186 19.38 -14.45 -9.48
CA GLU A 186 19.40 -13.45 -10.56
C GLU A 186 19.07 -13.94 -11.97
N LYS A 187 18.71 -15.21 -12.15
CA LYS A 187 18.47 -15.77 -13.49
C LYS A 187 17.38 -14.99 -14.23
N ARG A 188 16.25 -14.65 -13.58
CA ARG A 188 15.18 -13.82 -14.16
C ARG A 188 15.69 -12.43 -14.57
N ARG A 189 16.31 -11.71 -13.63
CA ARG A 189 16.86 -10.37 -13.85
C ARG A 189 17.87 -10.36 -15.01
N ASN A 190 18.78 -11.33 -15.04
CA ASN A 190 19.79 -11.48 -16.08
C ASN A 190 19.18 -11.76 -17.46
N ARG A 191 18.09 -12.54 -17.55
CA ARG A 191 17.37 -12.72 -18.82
C ARG A 191 16.76 -11.42 -19.33
N ILE A 192 16.12 -10.64 -18.46
CA ILE A 192 15.54 -9.34 -18.81
C ILE A 192 16.64 -8.35 -19.22
N GLN A 193 17.76 -8.34 -18.51
CA GLN A 193 18.91 -7.49 -18.85
C GLN A 193 19.51 -7.84 -20.21
N LYS A 194 19.62 -9.13 -20.56
CA LYS A 194 20.04 -9.56 -21.90
C LYS A 194 19.04 -9.12 -22.97
N LEU A 195 17.74 -9.27 -22.72
CA LEU A 195 16.71 -8.81 -23.65
C LEU A 195 16.79 -7.30 -23.88
N PHE A 196 16.99 -6.51 -22.82
CA PHE A 196 17.20 -5.06 -22.92
C PHE A 196 18.43 -4.72 -23.76
N LYS A 197 19.59 -5.35 -23.50
CA LYS A 197 20.82 -5.13 -24.27
C LYS A 197 20.66 -5.46 -25.77
N LEU A 198 19.79 -6.42 -26.10
CA LEU A 198 19.55 -6.84 -27.48
C LEU A 198 18.54 -5.96 -28.20
N THR A 199 17.50 -5.49 -27.51
CA THR A 199 16.34 -4.83 -28.14
C THR A 199 16.27 -3.34 -27.89
N GLY A 200 17.01 -2.80 -26.92
CA GLY A 200 16.85 -1.42 -26.44
C GLY A 200 15.45 -1.14 -25.86
N SER A 201 14.69 -2.19 -25.55
CA SER A 201 13.28 -2.07 -25.16
C SER A 201 13.10 -1.28 -23.87
N GLU A 202 12.41 -0.14 -23.95
CA GLU A 202 12.04 0.70 -22.80
C GLU A 202 11.23 -0.07 -21.75
N SER A 203 10.37 -1.02 -22.18
CA SER A 203 9.62 -1.86 -21.25
C SER A 203 10.50 -2.84 -20.49
N ALA A 204 11.55 -3.38 -21.12
CA ALA A 204 12.54 -4.19 -20.42
C ALA A 204 13.35 -3.36 -19.41
N MET A 205 13.65 -2.10 -19.72
CA MET A 205 14.32 -1.17 -18.80
C MET A 205 13.45 -0.88 -17.57
N SER A 206 12.19 -0.48 -17.78
CA SER A 206 11.23 -0.24 -16.70
C SER A 206 11.04 -1.46 -15.80
N LEU A 207 10.99 -2.68 -16.36
CA LEU A 207 10.97 -3.91 -15.56
C LEU A 207 12.24 -4.08 -14.72
N LEU A 208 13.42 -3.76 -15.24
CA LEU A 208 14.67 -3.85 -14.47
C LEU A 208 14.69 -2.89 -13.28
N GLU A 209 14.10 -1.71 -13.40
CA GLU A 209 14.00 -0.73 -12.32
C GLU A 209 13.17 -1.22 -11.14
N HIS A 210 12.23 -2.13 -11.37
CA HIS A 210 11.40 -2.71 -10.32
C HIS A 210 12.11 -3.81 -9.51
N PHE A 211 13.26 -4.33 -9.97
CA PHE A 211 14.07 -5.21 -9.14
C PHE A 211 14.77 -4.42 -8.03
N MET A 212 14.66 -4.92 -6.81
CA MET A 212 15.38 -4.39 -5.66
C MET A 212 16.87 -4.74 -5.77
N LYS A 213 17.75 -3.79 -5.46
CA LYS A 213 19.19 -4.05 -5.38
C LYS A 213 19.52 -4.63 -4.00
N LYS A 214 20.60 -5.42 -3.95
CA LYS A 214 21.09 -6.00 -2.69
C LYS A 214 21.63 -4.94 -1.75
N GLU A 215 22.41 -4.01 -2.29
CA GLU A 215 23.02 -2.92 -1.53
C GLU A 215 22.22 -1.62 -1.74
N PRO A 216 22.23 -0.71 -0.74
CA PRO A 216 21.67 0.63 -0.87
C PRO A 216 22.14 1.34 -2.13
N VAL A 217 21.21 2.03 -2.80
CA VAL A 217 21.58 2.90 -3.92
C VAL A 217 22.37 4.11 -3.38
N PRO A 218 23.55 4.44 -3.93
CA PRO A 218 24.31 5.62 -3.50
C PRO A 218 23.45 6.89 -3.54
N GLY A 219 23.54 7.70 -2.49
CA GLY A 219 22.75 8.93 -2.34
C GLY A 219 21.36 8.75 -1.71
N SER A 220 20.88 7.50 -1.53
CA SER A 220 19.55 7.25 -0.94
C SER A 220 19.50 7.36 0.58
N SER A 221 20.64 7.30 1.28
CA SER A 221 20.68 7.17 2.74
C SER A 221 20.04 8.34 3.49
N ILE A 222 20.30 9.58 3.06
CA ILE A 222 19.72 10.78 3.69
C ILE A 222 18.20 10.83 3.48
N PRO A 223 17.68 10.70 2.24
CA PRO A 223 16.24 10.63 2.02
C PRO A 223 15.54 9.50 2.78
N VAL A 224 16.13 8.30 2.79
CA VAL A 224 15.60 7.14 3.52
C VAL A 224 15.55 7.42 5.03
N ALA A 225 16.58 8.01 5.60
CA ALA A 225 16.61 8.34 7.03
C ALA A 225 15.52 9.35 7.41
N ARG A 226 15.30 10.39 6.59
CA ARG A 226 14.24 11.38 6.83
C ARG A 226 12.85 10.77 6.67
N LEU A 227 12.65 9.94 5.65
CA LEU A 227 11.39 9.21 5.46
C LEU A 227 11.11 8.25 6.63
N ASN A 228 12.14 7.61 7.18
CA ASN A 228 12.01 6.79 8.39
C ASN A 228 11.54 7.60 9.61
N THR A 229 12.00 8.84 9.76
CA THR A 229 11.50 9.73 10.82
C THR A 229 10.00 9.97 10.66
N LEU A 230 9.55 10.36 9.46
CA LEU A 230 8.12 10.59 9.17
C LEU A 230 7.27 9.34 9.40
N PHE A 231 7.80 8.17 9.02
CA PHE A 231 7.13 6.89 9.26
C PHE A 231 6.88 6.64 10.75
N TRP A 232 7.90 6.85 11.61
CA TRP A 232 7.74 6.61 13.04
C TRP A 232 6.89 7.68 13.72
N GLU A 233 6.94 8.93 13.26
CA GLU A 233 5.97 9.96 13.66
C GLU A 233 4.54 9.51 13.34
N ALA A 234 4.29 9.02 12.11
CA ALA A 234 2.99 8.48 11.73
C ALA A 234 2.57 7.26 12.57
N VAL A 235 3.51 6.39 12.97
CA VAL A 235 3.21 5.24 13.85
C VAL A 235 2.70 5.66 15.22
N GLU A 236 3.14 6.82 15.73
CA GLU A 236 2.67 7.37 17.01
C GLU A 236 1.32 8.07 16.89
N GLU A 237 1.08 8.81 15.81
CA GLU A 237 -0.15 9.61 15.62
C GLU A 237 -1.35 8.79 15.09
N VAL A 238 -1.11 7.90 14.12
CA VAL A 238 -2.18 7.17 13.41
C VAL A 238 -3.09 6.33 14.32
N PRO A 239 -2.67 5.73 15.44
CA PRO A 239 -3.59 5.03 16.34
C PRO A 239 -4.77 5.89 16.83
N GLU A 240 -4.56 7.18 17.07
CA GLU A 240 -5.61 8.12 17.48
C GLU A 240 -6.55 8.43 16.30
N GLU A 241 -5.98 8.79 15.15
CA GLU A 241 -6.74 9.07 13.92
C GLU A 241 -7.57 7.85 13.48
N LEU A 242 -7.01 6.64 13.59
CA LEU A 242 -7.71 5.42 13.27
C LEU A 242 -8.81 5.08 14.29
N SER A 243 -8.63 5.47 15.56
CA SER A 243 -9.67 5.33 16.59
C SER A 243 -10.82 6.31 16.33
N GLU A 244 -10.53 7.51 15.85
CA GLU A 244 -11.54 8.46 15.36
C GLU A 244 -12.35 7.83 14.23
N LEU A 245 -11.68 7.28 13.21
CA LEU A 245 -12.35 6.58 12.10
C LEU A 245 -13.18 5.40 12.59
N TYR A 246 -12.67 4.59 13.51
CA TYR A 246 -13.40 3.46 14.10
C TYR A 246 -14.69 3.91 14.80
N SER A 247 -14.69 5.07 15.45
CA SER A 247 -15.88 5.60 16.15
C SER A 247 -17.08 5.80 15.22
N LEU A 248 -16.84 6.12 13.94
CA LEU A 248 -17.90 6.27 12.94
C LEU A 248 -18.64 4.95 12.65
N SER A 249 -17.99 3.79 12.88
CA SER A 249 -18.64 2.49 12.76
C SER A 249 -19.70 2.24 13.83
N LYS A 250 -19.67 3.01 14.93
CA LYS A 250 -20.58 2.89 16.07
C LYS A 250 -21.68 3.92 16.04
N GLU A 251 -21.35 5.15 15.69
CA GLU A 251 -22.28 6.29 15.70
C GLU A 251 -21.94 7.31 14.62
N LYS A 252 -22.89 8.17 14.28
CA LYS A 252 -22.67 9.22 13.29
C LYS A 252 -21.92 10.39 13.93
N LYS A 253 -20.67 10.60 13.53
CA LYS A 253 -19.79 11.69 13.96
C LYS A 253 -19.13 12.34 12.75
N LYS A 254 -18.63 13.57 12.94
CA LYS A 254 -17.82 14.26 11.94
C LYS A 254 -16.36 13.90 12.18
N LEU A 255 -15.65 13.50 11.11
CA LEU A 255 -14.20 13.33 11.14
C LEU A 255 -13.48 14.68 11.27
N SER A 256 -12.30 14.68 11.87
CA SER A 256 -11.38 15.80 11.92
C SER A 256 -10.93 16.22 10.52
N ASP A 257 -10.38 17.43 10.41
CA ASP A 257 -9.91 17.97 9.13
C ASP A 257 -8.71 17.18 8.56
N ARG A 258 -8.12 16.26 9.35
CA ARG A 258 -7.10 15.32 8.88
C ARG A 258 -7.56 14.55 7.65
N TRP A 259 -8.84 14.15 7.62
CA TRP A 259 -9.44 13.36 6.54
C TRP A 259 -9.81 14.20 5.31
N ASP A 260 -9.65 15.52 5.36
CA ASP A 260 -9.83 16.43 4.21
C ASP A 260 -8.57 16.57 3.34
N ARG A 261 -7.52 15.84 3.65
CA ARG A 261 -6.28 15.78 2.86
C ARG A 261 -6.37 14.73 1.76
N THR A 262 -5.48 14.85 0.78
CA THR A 262 -5.27 13.78 -0.20
C THR A 262 -4.23 12.79 0.31
N TYR A 263 -3.97 11.75 -0.47
CA TYR A 263 -2.88 10.81 -0.20
C TYR A 263 -1.52 11.51 -0.34
N ASN A 264 -1.47 12.67 -1.00
CA ASN A 264 -0.24 13.43 -1.20
C ASN A 264 -0.04 14.57 -0.19
N GLY A 265 -0.83 14.58 0.89
CA GLY A 265 -0.88 15.68 1.86
C GLY A 265 -2.09 16.60 1.70
#